data_AF-A0A6D0INF4-F1
#
_entry.id   AF-A0A6D0INF4-F1
#
_cell.length_a   1.000
_cell.length_b   1.000
_cell.length_c   1.000
_cell.angle_alpha   90.00
_cell.angle_beta   90.00
_cell.angle_gamma   90.00
#
_symmetry.space_group_name_H-M   'P 1'
#
loop_
_entity.id
_entity.type
_entity.pdbx_description
1 polymer ?
#
loop_
_entity_poly.entity_id
_entity_poly.type
_entity_poly.pdbx_seq_one_letter_code
_entity_poly.pdbx_strand_id
1 'polypeptide(L)'
;FSKIEVNGEGRHPLYQKLIAAAPTAVAPEESGFYARMVSKGRAPLYPDDILWNFEKFLVGRDGLVIQRFSPDMTPEDPIVMESIKLALAK
;
A
#
# COMPACT_ATOMS: atom_id res chain seq x y z
N PHE A 1 23.50 1.22 -1.55
CA PHE A 1 22.07 0.89 -1.57
C PHE A 1 21.86 -0.30 -2.49
N SER A 2 21.08 -1.30 -2.07
CA SER A 2 20.73 -2.49 -2.87
C SER A 2 19.21 -2.55 -3.04
N LYS A 3 18.77 -3.30 -4.07
CA LYS A 3 17.36 -3.65 -4.23
C LYS A 3 16.91 -4.53 -3.07
N ILE A 4 15.74 -4.25 -2.52
CA ILE A 4 15.10 -5.08 -1.49
C ILE A 4 13.84 -5.74 -2.06
N GLU A 5 13.44 -6.86 -1.47
CA GLU A 5 12.21 -7.55 -1.80
C GLU A 5 11.05 -7.07 -0.92
N VAL A 6 9.88 -6.89 -1.53
CA VAL A 6 8.68 -6.40 -0.84
C VAL A 6 7.65 -7.52 -0.61
N ASN A 7 7.76 -8.63 -1.33
CA ASN A 7 6.93 -9.82 -1.23
C ASN A 7 7.81 -11.08 -1.23
N GLY A 8 7.23 -12.24 -0.89
CA GLY A 8 7.92 -13.53 -0.86
C GLY A 8 8.71 -13.78 0.43
N GLU A 9 9.42 -14.91 0.47
CA GLU A 9 10.17 -15.35 1.67
C GLU A 9 11.27 -14.36 2.08
N GLY A 10 11.87 -13.65 1.11
CA GLY A 10 12.88 -12.62 1.33
C GLY A 10 12.32 -11.24 1.66
N ARG A 11 11.00 -11.09 1.89
CA ARG A 11 10.36 -9.80 2.18
C ARG A 11 11.11 -9.06 3.28
N HIS A 12 11.56 -7.85 2.95
CA HIS A 12 12.35 -7.02 3.86
C HIS A 12 11.60 -6.71 5.17
N PRO A 13 12.25 -6.69 6.35
CA PRO A 13 11.58 -6.48 7.64
C PRO A 13 10.73 -5.21 7.73
N LEU A 14 11.12 -4.15 7.01
CA LEU A 14 10.30 -2.94 6.89
C LEU A 14 8.92 -3.26 6.29
N TYR A 15 8.86 -3.96 5.17
CA TYR A 15 7.60 -4.30 4.51
C TYR A 15 6.78 -5.30 5.31
N GLN A 16 7.43 -6.20 6.06
CA GLN A 16 6.72 -7.06 7.02
C GLN A 16 5.96 -6.21 8.05
N LYS A 17 6.63 -5.20 8.65
CA LYS A 17 6.00 -4.31 9.63
C LYS A 17 4.91 -3.43 9.02
N LEU A 18 5.14 -2.87 7.83
CA LEU A 18 4.15 -2.02 7.14
C LEU A 18 2.88 -2.80 6.79
N ILE A 19 3.03 -4.00 6.23
CA ILE A 19 1.90 -4.87 5.85
C ILE A 19 1.19 -5.39 7.10
N ALA A 20 1.91 -5.80 8.15
CA ALA A 20 1.29 -6.23 9.41
C ALA A 20 0.47 -5.11 10.08
N ALA A 21 0.92 -3.86 9.98
CA ALA A 21 0.21 -2.71 10.56
C ALA A 21 -1.01 -2.28 9.71
N ALA A 22 -0.96 -2.47 8.39
CA ALA A 22 -2.06 -2.16 7.47
C ALA A 22 -2.16 -3.25 6.38
N PRO A 23 -2.84 -4.38 6.66
CA PRO A 23 -2.86 -5.53 5.74
C PRO A 23 -3.71 -5.29 4.49
N THR A 24 -4.65 -4.33 4.55
CA THR A 24 -5.57 -4.03 3.44
C THR A 24 -5.35 -2.60 2.94
N ALA A 25 -5.18 -2.46 1.64
CA ALA A 25 -5.09 -1.16 0.98
C ALA A 25 -6.50 -0.59 0.71
N VAL A 26 -6.68 0.71 0.93
CA VAL A 26 -7.83 1.45 0.40
C VAL A 26 -7.60 1.68 -1.08
N ALA A 27 -8.62 1.38 -1.88
CA ALA A 27 -8.62 1.59 -3.33
C ALA A 27 -9.72 2.59 -3.72
N PRO A 28 -9.64 3.22 -4.89
CA PRO A 28 -10.77 3.94 -5.46
C PRO A 28 -12.03 3.07 -5.52
N GLU A 29 -13.21 3.67 -5.32
CA GLU A 29 -14.51 2.96 -5.23
C GLU A 29 -14.77 2.04 -6.43
N GLU A 30 -14.38 2.48 -7.63
CA GLU A 30 -14.52 1.71 -8.88
C GLU A 30 -13.19 1.11 -9.36
N SER A 31 -12.27 0.79 -8.45
CA SER A 31 -10.98 0.22 -8.83
C SER A 31 -11.13 -1.16 -9.48
N GLY A 32 -10.94 -1.21 -10.80
CA GLY A 32 -10.76 -2.46 -11.55
C GLY A 32 -9.34 -3.03 -11.49
N PHE A 33 -8.43 -2.45 -10.67
CA PHE A 33 -7.01 -2.75 -10.75
C PHE A 33 -6.67 -4.17 -10.30
N TYR A 34 -7.24 -4.63 -9.18
CA TYR A 34 -7.06 -6.00 -8.71
C TYR A 34 -7.54 -7.03 -9.74
N ALA A 35 -8.77 -6.85 -10.24
CA ALA A 35 -9.33 -7.74 -11.26
C ALA A 35 -8.48 -7.78 -12.54
N ARG A 36 -7.90 -6.63 -12.94
CA ARG A 36 -6.98 -6.53 -14.08
C ARG A 36 -5.65 -7.24 -13.83
N MET A 37 -5.15 -7.25 -12.60
CA MET A 37 -3.93 -7.97 -12.23
C MET A 37 -4.17 -9.48 -12.26
N VAL A 38 -5.30 -9.93 -11.70
CA VAL A 38 -5.73 -11.32 -11.74
C VAL A 38 -5.90 -11.80 -13.19
N SER A 39 -6.58 -11.03 -14.05
CA SER A 39 -6.81 -11.44 -15.45
C SER A 39 -5.53 -11.53 -16.28
N LYS A 40 -4.44 -10.88 -15.83
CA LYS A 40 -3.11 -10.95 -16.45
C LYS A 40 -2.20 -12.03 -15.83
N GLY A 41 -2.73 -12.88 -14.95
CA GLY A 41 -1.93 -13.91 -14.25
C GLY A 41 -0.92 -13.31 -13.27
N ARG A 42 -1.18 -12.10 -12.77
CA ARG A 42 -0.33 -11.37 -11.80
C ARG A 42 -1.05 -11.17 -10.48
N ALA A 43 -1.92 -12.10 -10.11
CA ALA A 43 -2.54 -12.09 -8.79
C ALA A 43 -1.44 -12.15 -7.72
N PRO A 44 -1.60 -11.43 -6.59
CA PRO A 44 -0.70 -11.59 -5.46
C PRO A 44 -0.77 -13.04 -4.93
N LEU A 45 0.31 -13.52 -4.32
CA LEU A 45 0.35 -14.86 -3.75
C LEU A 45 -0.45 -14.90 -2.44
N TYR A 46 -0.33 -13.86 -1.63
CA TYR A 46 -1.10 -13.65 -0.41
C TYR A 46 -1.98 -12.40 -0.51
N PRO A 47 -3.17 -12.36 0.12
CA PRO A 47 -4.09 -11.22 0.01
C PRO A 47 -3.51 -9.87 0.47
N ASP A 48 -2.52 -9.89 1.35
CA ASP A 48 -1.88 -8.72 1.95
C ASP A 48 -0.56 -8.32 1.25
N ASP A 49 -0.12 -9.10 0.24
CA ASP A 49 1.05 -8.77 -0.58
C ASP A 49 0.92 -7.39 -1.22
N ILE A 50 2.07 -6.76 -1.47
CA ILE A 50 2.12 -5.56 -2.29
C ILE A 50 1.65 -5.92 -3.70
N LEU A 51 0.57 -5.30 -4.14
CA LEU A 51 -0.13 -5.63 -5.37
C LEU A 51 0.67 -5.22 -6.61
N TRP A 52 1.26 -4.00 -6.58
CA TRP A 52 2.06 -3.50 -7.69
C TRP A 52 2.97 -2.34 -7.28
N ASN A 53 3.80 -1.88 -8.23
CA ASN A 53 4.56 -0.65 -8.10
C ASN A 53 3.63 0.52 -7.77
N PHE A 54 4.12 1.43 -6.92
CA PHE A 54 3.40 2.60 -6.41
C PHE A 54 2.29 2.31 -5.41
N GLU A 55 2.29 1.17 -4.70
CA GLU A 55 1.51 1.08 -3.47
C GLU A 55 2.09 2.01 -2.39
N LYS A 56 1.24 2.67 -1.60
CA LYS A 56 1.68 3.70 -0.65
C LYS A 56 1.29 3.37 0.78
N PHE A 57 2.15 3.73 1.72
CA PHE A 57 1.88 3.72 3.15
C PHE A 57 2.05 5.14 3.70
N LEU A 58 1.05 5.63 4.43
CA LEU A 58 1.15 6.85 5.21
C LEU A 58 1.62 6.49 6.62
N VAL A 59 2.75 7.06 7.03
CA VAL A 59 3.36 6.84 8.36
C VAL A 59 3.33 8.17 9.12
N GLY A 60 2.84 8.12 10.35
CA GLY A 60 2.77 9.27 11.26
C GLY A 60 4.12 9.69 11.81
N ARG A 61 4.16 10.88 12.43
CA ARG A 61 5.37 11.41 13.11
C ARG A 61 5.83 10.55 14.29
N ASP A 62 4.92 9.79 14.86
CA ASP A 62 5.14 8.80 15.92
C ASP A 62 5.67 7.44 15.39
N GLY A 63 5.82 7.30 14.06
CA GLY A 63 6.26 6.08 13.41
C GLY A 63 5.16 5.02 13.23
N LEU A 64 3.91 5.33 13.57
CA LEU A 64 2.78 4.41 13.37
C LEU A 64 2.26 4.49 11.94
N VAL A 65 1.89 3.35 11.36
CA VAL A 65 1.24 3.31 10.05
C VAL A 65 -0.21 3.75 10.21
N ILE A 66 -0.59 4.80 9.46
CA ILE A 66 -1.92 5.40 9.51
C ILE A 66 -2.84 4.75 8.47
N GLN A 67 -2.35 4.57 7.24
CA GLN A 67 -3.16 4.08 6.12
C GLN A 67 -2.28 3.46 5.04
N ARG A 68 -2.83 2.46 4.33
CA ARG A 68 -2.28 1.88 3.10
C ARG A 68 -3.21 2.19 1.91
N PHE A 69 -2.62 2.55 0.77
CA PHE A 69 -3.34 2.96 -0.44
C PHE A 69 -2.91 2.13 -1.65
N SER A 70 -3.88 1.78 -2.50
CA SER A 70 -3.67 0.95 -3.66
C SER A 70 -2.73 1.61 -4.69
N PRO A 71 -2.10 0.80 -5.58
CA PRO A 71 -1.24 1.32 -6.63
C PRO A 71 -1.88 2.35 -7.55
N ASP A 72 -3.17 2.18 -7.87
CA ASP A 72 -3.93 3.00 -8.80
C ASP A 72 -4.56 4.26 -8.19
N MET A 73 -4.43 4.44 -6.87
CA MET A 73 -4.80 5.70 -6.22
C MET A 73 -3.78 6.79 -6.56
N THR A 74 -4.21 7.92 -7.11
CA THR A 74 -3.31 9.03 -7.45
C THR A 74 -2.81 9.73 -6.18
N PRO A 75 -1.61 10.35 -6.19
CA PRO A 75 -1.15 11.16 -5.07
C PRO A 75 -2.11 12.31 -4.70
N GLU A 76 -2.80 12.88 -5.70
CA GLU A 76 -3.77 13.97 -5.54
C GLU A 76 -5.17 13.49 -5.17
N ASP A 77 -5.39 12.18 -5.02
CA ASP A 77 -6.68 11.63 -4.64
C ASP A 77 -7.18 12.29 -3.34
N PRO A 78 -8.44 12.74 -3.27
CA PRO A 78 -8.98 13.40 -2.08
C PRO A 78 -8.77 12.60 -0.79
N ILE A 79 -8.84 11.27 -0.83
CA ILE A 79 -8.65 10.41 0.33
C ILE A 79 -7.19 10.45 0.80
N VAL A 80 -6.23 10.43 -0.11
CA VAL A 80 -4.80 10.55 0.21
C VAL A 80 -4.51 11.92 0.81
N MET A 81 -4.97 12.98 0.14
CA MET A 81 -4.75 14.36 0.55
C MET A 81 -5.36 14.66 1.92
N GLU A 82 -6.57 14.16 2.18
CA GLU A 82 -7.22 14.33 3.48
C GLU A 82 -6.53 13.53 4.58
N SER A 83 -6.11 12.30 4.29
CA SER A 83 -5.34 11.49 5.25
C SER A 83 -4.04 12.17 5.68
N ILE A 84 -3.35 12.81 4.74
CA ILE A 84 -2.14 13.59 5.02
C ILE A 84 -2.45 14.82 5.88
N LYS A 85 -3.50 15.59 5.55
CA LYS A 85 -3.91 16.76 6.35
C LYS A 85 -4.23 16.38 7.79
N LEU A 86 -4.99 15.30 7.99
CA LEU A 86 -5.33 14.78 9.32
C LEU A 86 -4.09 14.30 10.08
N ALA A 87 -3.11 13.70 9.40
CA ALA A 87 -1.84 13.30 10.01
C ALA A 87 -0.99 14.51 10.44
N LEU A 88 -1.03 15.62 9.70
CA LEU A 88 -0.29 16.84 10.01
C LEU A 88 -0.89 17.68 11.14
N ALA A 89 -2.20 17.55 11.38
CA ALA A 89 -2.92 18.24 12.45
C ALA A 89 -2.69 17.63 13.85
N LYS A 90 -1.94 16.53 13.94
CA LYS A 90 -1.53 15.86 15.17
C LYS A 90 -0.13 16.29 15.60
#